data_AF-A0AAP5YG31-F1
#
_entry.id   AF-A0AAP5YG31-F1
#
_cell.length_a   1.000
_cell.length_b   1.000
_cell.length_c   1.000
_cell.angle_alpha   90.00
_cell.angle_beta   90.00
_cell.angle_gamma   90.00
#
_symmetry.space_group_name_H-M   'P 1'
#
loop_
_entity.id
_entity.type
_entity.pdbx_description
1 polymer ?
#
loop_
_entity_poly.entity_id
_entity_poly.type
_entity_poly.pdbx_seq_one_letter_code
_entity_poly.pdbx_strand_id
1 'polypeptide(L)'
;KSMGLDIRWVDRAPQDVIDELGVNAKQLITSFMEPPGTIYLNKRMRDYPTRLKYDLSVYIGHRVLHSSDAMNNVLSIGHQNNWEQMDSPVSNSELNSQDILQAWRDFESSFFAGALLCPKVPFRQLLDRSGYEIDVHKKAGVSPSVAMRRMTVVSPYPHWHYFDAYGPG
;
A
#
# COMPACT_ATOMS: atom_id res chain seq x y z
N LYS A 1 11.41 20.53 -9.40
CA LYS A 1 10.00 20.86 -9.06
C LYS A 1 9.68 20.09 -7.79
N SER A 2 9.40 20.76 -6.66
CA SER A 2 8.96 20.05 -5.44
C SER A 2 7.55 19.51 -5.68
N MET A 3 7.27 18.27 -5.27
CA MET A 3 5.96 17.62 -5.45
C MET A 3 4.93 18.11 -4.41
N GLY A 4 5.27 19.11 -3.59
CA GLY A 4 4.38 19.67 -2.57
C GLY A 4 4.04 18.65 -1.47
N LEU A 5 4.97 17.75 -1.16
CA LEU A 5 4.83 16.73 -0.12
C LEU A 5 5.77 17.04 1.05
N ASP A 6 5.19 17.13 2.24
CA ASP A 6 5.93 17.33 3.50
C ASP A 6 5.75 16.12 4.41
N ILE A 7 6.79 15.72 5.14
CA ILE A 7 6.76 14.57 6.04
C ILE A 7 6.79 15.04 7.49
N ARG A 8 5.86 14.54 8.31
CA ARG A 8 5.83 14.73 9.77
C ARG A 8 5.84 13.40 10.49
N TRP A 9 6.62 13.31 11.56
CA TRP A 9 6.71 12.10 12.38
C TRP A 9 5.85 12.23 13.63
N VAL A 10 4.99 11.24 13.87
CA VAL A 10 4.08 11.20 15.02
C VAL A 10 4.23 9.91 15.82
N ASP A 11 4.00 9.96 17.12
CA ASP A 11 4.03 8.77 17.99
C ASP A 11 2.69 8.02 17.97
N ARG A 12 1.58 8.74 17.82
CA ARG A 12 0.22 8.22 17.69
C ARG A 12 -0.54 9.02 16.63
N ALA A 13 -1.45 8.36 15.92
CA ALA A 13 -2.39 9.05 15.05
C ALA A 13 -3.39 9.86 15.89
N PRO A 14 -3.90 10.99 15.38
CA PRO A 14 -4.93 11.79 16.04
C PRO A 14 -6.18 10.96 16.36
N GLN A 15 -6.89 11.33 17.43
CA GLN A 15 -8.11 10.63 17.85
C GLN A 15 -9.18 10.68 16.76
N ASP A 16 -9.29 11.79 16.02
CA ASP A 16 -10.27 12.00 14.95
C ASP A 16 -10.06 11.01 13.79
N VAL A 17 -8.79 10.73 13.43
CA VAL A 17 -8.44 9.72 12.40
C VAL A 17 -8.77 8.30 12.86
N ILE A 18 -8.67 8.03 14.16
CA ILE A 18 -9.00 6.73 14.76
C ILE A 18 -10.52 6.53 14.76
N ASP A 19 -11.28 7.59 15.06
CA ASP A 19 -12.74 7.58 15.19
C ASP A 19 -13.44 7.50 13.82
N GLU A 20 -12.97 8.27 12.82
CA GLU A 20 -13.49 8.20 11.44
C GLU A 20 -13.33 6.81 10.80
N LEU A 21 -12.31 6.06 11.21
CA LEU A 21 -11.96 4.77 10.62
C LEU A 21 -12.37 3.56 11.47
N GLY A 22 -13.06 3.75 12.60
CA GLY A 22 -13.52 2.67 13.48
C GLY A 22 -12.37 1.78 14.02
N VAL A 23 -11.17 2.34 14.15
CA VAL A 23 -9.93 1.58 14.39
C VAL A 23 -9.92 0.98 15.79
N ASN A 24 -10.07 -0.35 15.88
CA ASN A 24 -10.00 -1.09 17.14
C ASN A 24 -8.57 -1.02 17.74
N ALA A 25 -8.43 -1.19 19.06
CA ALA A 25 -7.17 -1.14 19.81
C ALA A 25 -6.06 -2.10 19.30
N LYS A 26 -6.40 -3.05 18.42
CA LYS A 26 -5.46 -3.99 17.76
C LYS A 26 -4.87 -3.49 16.45
N GLN A 27 -5.36 -2.37 15.91
CA GLN A 27 -4.91 -1.82 14.62
C GLN A 27 -3.95 -0.65 14.85
N LEU A 28 -2.85 -0.64 14.11
CA LEU A 28 -1.86 0.43 14.13
C LEU A 28 -1.95 1.23 12.83
N ILE A 29 -2.30 2.50 12.93
CA ILE A 29 -2.18 3.44 11.82
C ILE A 29 -0.69 3.65 11.54
N THR A 30 -0.25 3.27 10.33
CA THR A 30 1.15 3.40 9.91
C THR A 30 1.44 4.79 9.40
N SER A 31 0.51 5.32 8.60
CA SER A 31 0.64 6.65 8.02
C SER A 31 -0.71 7.18 7.55
N PHE A 32 -0.81 8.50 7.43
CA PHE A 32 -1.95 9.18 6.80
C PHE A 32 -1.50 10.45 6.08
N MET A 33 -2.28 10.91 5.11
CA MET A 33 -2.05 12.17 4.40
C MET A 33 -3.19 13.14 4.67
N GLU A 34 -2.85 14.39 5.01
CA GLU A 34 -3.77 15.51 5.08
C GLU A 34 -3.53 16.50 3.92
N PRO A 35 -4.58 17.11 3.36
CA PRO A 35 -4.44 18.28 2.51
C PRO A 35 -3.66 19.41 3.24
N PRO A 36 -2.81 20.19 2.55
CA PRO A 36 -2.56 20.22 1.11
C PRO A 36 -1.43 19.28 0.64
N GLY A 37 -0.89 18.37 1.47
CA GLY A 37 0.26 17.53 1.10
C GLY A 37 1.11 17.02 2.26
N THR A 38 0.61 17.07 3.49
CA THR A 38 1.38 16.64 4.66
C THR A 38 1.15 15.17 4.91
N ILE A 39 2.21 14.37 4.89
CA ILE A 39 2.21 12.95 5.22
C ILE A 39 2.67 12.79 6.66
N TYR A 40 1.81 12.24 7.50
CA TYR A 40 2.14 11.87 8.87
C TYR A 40 2.53 10.40 8.92
N LEU A 41 3.71 10.14 9.46
CA LEU A 41 4.28 8.80 9.60
C LEU A 41 4.41 8.44 11.07
N ASN A 42 3.94 7.25 11.43
CA ASN A 42 4.19 6.71 12.75
C ASN A 42 5.70 6.46 12.94
N LYS A 43 6.30 6.94 14.03
CA LYS A 43 7.74 6.76 14.30
C LYS A 43 8.17 5.29 14.32
N ARG A 44 7.27 4.38 14.69
CA ARG A 44 7.51 2.92 14.63
C ARG A 44 7.86 2.42 13.22
N MET A 45 7.46 3.15 12.18
CA MET A 45 7.74 2.78 10.79
C MET A 45 9.23 2.86 10.43
N ARG A 46 10.05 3.53 11.27
CA ARG A 46 11.52 3.54 11.10
C ARG A 46 12.12 2.15 11.21
N ASP A 47 11.52 1.28 12.03
CA ASP A 47 11.98 -0.10 12.21
C ASP A 47 11.52 -1.02 11.06
N TYR A 48 10.62 -0.55 10.19
CA TYR A 48 10.02 -1.30 9.09
C TYR A 48 10.24 -0.59 7.74
N PRO A 49 11.50 -0.48 7.27
CA PRO A 49 11.86 0.34 6.10
C PRO A 49 11.20 -0.13 4.80
N THR A 50 10.94 -1.43 4.63
CA THR A 50 10.26 -1.96 3.43
C THR A 50 8.81 -1.50 3.35
N ARG A 51 8.11 -1.48 4.49
CA ARG A 51 6.75 -0.96 4.59
C ARG A 51 6.72 0.56 4.45
N LEU A 52 7.64 1.26 5.10
CA LEU A 52 7.73 2.72 4.98
C LEU A 52 7.95 3.17 3.53
N LYS A 53 8.83 2.49 2.78
CA LYS A 53 9.02 2.74 1.34
C LYS A 53 7.72 2.54 0.55
N TYR A 54 6.97 1.50 0.88
CA TYR A 54 5.68 1.24 0.24
C TYR A 54 4.66 2.34 0.53
N ASP A 55 4.43 2.68 1.80
CA ASP A 55 3.48 3.72 2.22
C ASP A 55 3.79 5.05 1.50
N LEU A 56 5.06 5.48 1.52
CA LEU A 56 5.49 6.70 0.80
C LEU A 56 5.26 6.61 -0.71
N SER A 57 5.50 5.45 -1.33
CA SER A 57 5.30 5.26 -2.76
C SER A 57 3.82 5.34 -3.14
N VAL A 58 2.92 4.85 -2.29
CA VAL A 58 1.47 4.96 -2.47
C VAL A 58 1.04 6.43 -2.44
N TYR A 59 1.54 7.21 -1.48
CA TYR A 59 1.25 8.65 -1.39
C TYR A 59 1.77 9.44 -2.58
N ILE A 60 2.95 9.09 -3.10
CA ILE A 60 3.44 9.65 -4.37
C ILE A 60 2.49 9.31 -5.52
N GLY A 61 1.99 8.06 -5.59
CA GLY A 61 1.00 7.63 -6.57
C GLY A 61 -0.27 8.47 -6.52
N HIS A 62 -0.86 8.65 -5.34
CA HIS A 62 -2.05 9.49 -5.17
C HIS A 62 -1.82 10.92 -5.68
N ARG A 63 -0.66 11.49 -5.35
CA ARG A 63 -0.33 12.87 -5.74
C ARG A 63 -0.14 13.03 -7.23
N VAL A 64 0.49 12.05 -7.87
CA VAL A 64 0.75 12.08 -9.31
C VAL A 64 -0.54 11.81 -10.10
N LEU A 65 -1.41 10.92 -9.62
CA LEU A 65 -2.56 10.43 -10.38
C LEU A 65 -3.87 11.18 -10.09
N HIS A 66 -4.09 11.68 -8.86
CA HIS A 66 -5.43 12.11 -8.42
C HIS A 66 -5.52 13.57 -7.93
N SER A 67 -4.45 14.35 -8.05
CA SER A 67 -4.35 15.73 -7.56
C SER A 67 -4.61 15.88 -6.04
N SER A 68 -4.22 17.02 -5.47
CA SER A 68 -4.13 17.25 -4.02
C SER A 68 -5.46 17.42 -3.29
N ASP A 69 -6.57 17.52 -4.00
CA ASP A 69 -7.72 18.31 -3.55
C ASP A 69 -8.83 17.53 -2.85
N ALA A 70 -8.78 16.20 -2.84
CA ALA A 70 -9.82 15.42 -2.16
C ALA A 70 -9.38 13.98 -1.91
N MET A 71 -8.68 13.72 -0.79
CA MET A 71 -9.06 12.66 0.15
C MET A 71 -8.03 12.53 1.29
N ASN A 72 -8.51 12.22 2.48
CA ASN A 72 -7.70 11.63 3.55
C ASN A 72 -7.37 10.19 3.15
N ASN A 73 -6.11 9.91 2.79
CA ASN A 73 -5.68 8.53 2.57
C ASN A 73 -4.95 8.03 3.83
N VAL A 74 -5.45 6.95 4.43
CA VAL A 74 -4.92 6.36 5.65
C VAL A 74 -4.49 4.92 5.41
N LEU A 75 -3.25 4.62 5.78
CA LEU A 75 -2.69 3.28 5.74
C LEU A 75 -2.54 2.74 7.16
N SER A 76 -2.97 1.50 7.38
CA SER A 76 -2.90 0.82 8.68
C SER A 76 -2.38 -0.61 8.57
N ILE A 77 -2.03 -1.19 9.72
CA ILE A 77 -1.63 -2.59 9.90
C ILE A 77 -2.50 -3.19 11.00
N GLY A 78 -3.06 -4.36 10.74
CA GLY A 78 -3.94 -5.10 11.63
C GLY A 78 -5.04 -5.77 10.81
N HIS A 79 -5.77 -6.73 11.38
CA HIS A 79 -6.92 -7.33 10.70
C HIS A 79 -7.97 -6.23 10.49
N GLN A 80 -8.06 -5.70 9.27
CA GLN A 80 -9.25 -5.00 8.80
C GLN A 80 -10.29 -6.07 8.53
N ASN A 81 -11.11 -6.38 9.53
CA ASN A 81 -12.43 -6.94 9.23
C ASN A 81 -13.30 -5.78 8.72
N ASN A 82 -12.95 -5.24 7.54
CA ASN A 82 -13.74 -4.22 6.86
C ASN A 82 -15.14 -4.74 6.48
N TRP A 83 -15.35 -6.05 6.66
CA TRP A 83 -16.59 -6.78 6.38
C TRP A 83 -17.42 -7.07 7.63
N GLU A 84 -16.90 -6.91 8.85
CA GLU A 84 -17.63 -7.24 10.09
C GLU A 84 -18.09 -6.01 10.88
N GLN A 85 -17.71 -4.79 10.48
CA GLN A 85 -18.13 -3.56 11.16
C GLN A 85 -19.19 -2.78 10.35
N MET A 86 -20.12 -3.50 9.72
CA MET A 86 -21.41 -2.96 9.28
C MET A 86 -22.55 -3.41 10.20
N ASP A 87 -22.29 -3.55 11.50
CA ASP A 87 -23.33 -3.87 12.47
C ASP A 87 -24.05 -2.58 12.95
N SER A 88 -24.62 -1.86 11.99
CA SER A 88 -25.61 -0.81 12.22
C SER A 88 -26.72 -0.94 11.16
N PRO A 89 -28.00 -0.98 11.58
CA PRO A 89 -29.07 -1.58 10.79
C PRO A 89 -29.69 -0.59 9.81
N VAL A 90 -29.06 -0.36 8.66
CA VAL A 90 -29.79 0.01 7.43
C VAL A 90 -29.04 -0.61 6.26
N SER A 91 -29.54 -1.76 5.81
CA SER A 91 -29.25 -2.31 4.49
C SER A 91 -29.80 -1.37 3.42
N ASN A 92 -29.09 -0.29 3.11
CA ASN A 92 -29.10 0.28 1.77
C ASN A 92 -28.00 -0.43 1.00
N SER A 93 -28.38 -1.54 0.37
CA SER A 93 -27.57 -2.28 -0.61
C SER A 93 -27.40 -1.48 -1.91
N GLU A 94 -27.24 -0.16 -1.83
CA GLU A 94 -26.90 0.69 -2.94
C GLU A 94 -25.39 0.89 -2.92
N LEU A 95 -24.72 0.32 -3.91
CA LEU A 95 -23.30 0.53 -4.16
C LEU A 95 -23.06 2.03 -4.34
N ASN A 96 -22.48 2.67 -3.33
CA ASN A 96 -22.13 4.08 -3.38
C ASN A 96 -20.98 4.28 -4.39
N SER A 97 -21.25 5.07 -5.43
CA SER A 97 -20.27 5.35 -6.48
C SER A 97 -19.03 6.06 -5.95
N GLN A 98 -19.15 6.85 -4.88
CA GLN A 98 -18.03 7.54 -4.26
C GLN A 98 -17.05 6.57 -3.60
N ASP A 99 -17.55 5.52 -2.96
CA ASP A 99 -16.74 4.50 -2.29
C ASP A 99 -16.00 3.63 -3.33
N ILE A 100 -16.67 3.31 -4.44
CA ILE A 100 -16.05 2.63 -5.58
C ILE A 100 -14.92 3.47 -6.19
N LEU A 101 -15.16 4.77 -6.40
CA LEU A 101 -14.15 5.68 -6.92
C LEU A 101 -12.94 5.78 -5.99
N GLN A 102 -13.16 5.83 -4.67
CA GLN A 102 -12.08 5.87 -3.71
C GLN A 102 -11.26 4.57 -3.73
N ALA A 103 -11.92 3.41 -3.70
CA ALA A 103 -11.25 2.12 -3.79
C ALA A 103 -10.43 1.98 -5.09
N TRP A 104 -10.94 2.51 -6.20
CA TRP A 104 -10.22 2.51 -7.48
C TRP A 104 -8.96 3.39 -7.45
N ARG A 105 -9.04 4.60 -6.88
CA ARG A 105 -7.88 5.49 -6.71
C ARG A 105 -6.80 4.89 -5.83
N ASP A 106 -7.20 4.22 -4.76
CA ASP A 106 -6.27 3.52 -3.87
C ASP A 106 -5.61 2.34 -4.58
N PHE A 107 -6.36 1.62 -5.42
CA PHE A 107 -5.83 0.56 -6.28
C PHE A 107 -4.82 1.10 -7.30
N GLU A 108 -5.14 2.17 -8.02
CA GLU A 108 -4.25 2.79 -9.01
C GLU A 108 -2.95 3.29 -8.37
N SER A 109 -3.05 3.91 -7.20
CA SER A 109 -1.90 4.41 -6.45
C SER A 109 -1.04 3.29 -5.87
N SER A 110 -1.65 2.19 -5.42
CA SER A 110 -0.93 0.97 -5.01
C SER A 110 -0.22 0.29 -6.19
N PHE A 111 -0.85 0.25 -7.36
CA PHE A 111 -0.25 -0.27 -8.58
C PHE A 111 0.95 0.59 -9.02
N PHE A 112 0.79 1.92 -8.98
CA PHE A 112 1.86 2.88 -9.22
C PHE A 112 3.04 2.67 -8.27
N ALA A 113 2.79 2.50 -6.97
CA ALA A 113 3.82 2.24 -5.97
C ALA A 113 4.65 1.00 -6.31
N GLY A 114 4.00 -0.09 -6.73
CA GLY A 114 4.69 -1.30 -7.19
C GLY A 114 5.55 -1.06 -8.44
N ALA A 115 5.08 -0.23 -9.37
CA ALA A 115 5.85 0.13 -10.56
C ALA A 115 7.04 1.05 -10.26
N LEU A 116 6.90 1.94 -9.27
CA LEU A 116 7.96 2.84 -8.80
C LEU A 116 9.06 2.07 -8.06
N LEU A 117 8.68 1.19 -7.13
CA LEU A 117 9.63 0.40 -6.34
C LEU A 117 10.33 -0.69 -7.15
N CYS A 118 9.61 -1.26 -8.12
CA CYS A 118 10.11 -2.35 -8.95
C CYS A 118 9.93 -2.01 -10.45
N PRO A 119 10.81 -1.18 -11.04
CA PRO A 119 10.66 -0.76 -12.44
C PRO A 119 10.75 -1.94 -13.40
N LYS A 120 9.94 -1.93 -14.47
CA LYS A 120 9.64 -3.12 -15.30
C LYS A 120 10.89 -3.85 -15.80
N VAL A 121 11.78 -3.13 -16.49
CA VAL A 121 13.00 -3.70 -17.10
C VAL A 121 14.00 -4.20 -16.04
N PRO A 122 14.46 -3.38 -15.08
CA PRO A 122 15.45 -3.85 -14.10
C PRO A 122 14.89 -4.92 -13.15
N PHE A 123 13.61 -4.84 -12.78
CA PHE A 123 13.01 -5.86 -11.93
C PHE A 123 12.87 -7.20 -12.66
N ARG A 124 12.50 -7.19 -13.95
CA ARG A 124 12.53 -8.41 -14.77
C ARG A 124 13.94 -9.02 -14.87
N GLN A 125 14.96 -8.20 -15.13
CA GLN A 125 16.35 -8.69 -15.16
C GLN A 125 16.79 -9.30 -13.82
N LEU A 126 16.33 -8.72 -12.71
CA LEU A 126 16.59 -9.25 -11.37
C LEU A 126 15.91 -10.61 -11.15
N LEU A 127 14.67 -10.76 -11.62
CA LEU A 127 13.92 -12.01 -11.57
C LEU A 127 14.57 -13.10 -12.41
N ASP A 128 14.95 -12.78 -13.65
CA ASP A 128 15.64 -13.71 -14.56
C ASP A 128 16.94 -14.24 -13.92
N ARG A 129 17.69 -13.38 -13.23
CA ARG A 129 18.92 -13.75 -12.50
C ARG A 129 18.69 -14.53 -11.21
N SER A 130 17.48 -14.46 -10.65
CA SER A 130 17.15 -15.06 -9.35
C SER A 130 16.17 -16.24 -9.49
N GLY A 131 15.89 -16.71 -10.72
CA GLY A 131 15.01 -17.84 -10.97
C GLY A 131 13.55 -17.60 -10.59
N TYR A 132 13.09 -16.35 -10.54
CA TYR A 132 11.72 -15.99 -10.12
C TYR A 132 11.36 -16.40 -8.67
N GLU A 133 12.36 -16.64 -7.83
CA GLU A 133 12.17 -16.93 -6.40
C GLU A 133 11.58 -15.75 -5.63
N ILE A 134 10.69 -16.03 -4.66
CA ILE A 134 10.05 -14.99 -3.83
C ILE A 134 11.11 -14.21 -3.03
N ASP A 135 12.21 -14.86 -2.65
CA ASP A 135 13.34 -14.29 -1.91
C ASP A 135 14.02 -13.11 -2.63
N VAL A 136 13.75 -12.92 -3.93
CA VAL A 136 14.15 -11.72 -4.68
C VAL A 136 13.67 -10.42 -4.01
N HIS A 137 12.59 -10.46 -3.22
CA HIS A 137 12.06 -9.32 -2.48
C HIS A 137 13.12 -8.72 -1.53
N LYS A 138 14.02 -9.55 -0.97
CA LYS A 138 15.12 -9.11 -0.10
C LYS A 138 16.14 -8.30 -0.89
N LYS A 139 16.49 -8.75 -2.10
CA LYS A 139 17.40 -8.03 -3.03
C LYS A 139 16.79 -6.72 -3.53
N ALA A 140 15.49 -6.72 -3.80
CA ALA A 140 14.75 -5.52 -4.20
C ALA A 140 14.47 -4.55 -3.03
N GLY A 141 14.62 -5.01 -1.79
CA GLY A 141 14.37 -4.19 -0.60
C GLY A 141 12.90 -3.79 -0.44
N VAL A 142 11.98 -4.69 -0.82
CA VAL A 142 10.52 -4.53 -0.73
C VAL A 142 9.89 -5.68 0.06
N SER A 143 8.62 -5.56 0.43
CA SER A 143 7.90 -6.67 1.06
C SER A 143 7.65 -7.81 0.05
N PRO A 144 7.51 -9.06 0.52
CA PRO A 144 7.16 -10.19 -0.35
C PRO A 144 5.90 -9.91 -1.18
N SER A 145 4.87 -9.29 -0.57
CA SER A 145 3.62 -8.97 -1.24
C SER A 145 3.80 -8.02 -2.44
N VAL A 146 4.66 -7.00 -2.31
CA VAL A 146 4.95 -6.07 -3.41
C VAL A 146 5.71 -6.77 -4.52
N ALA A 147 6.72 -7.58 -4.17
CA ALA A 147 7.51 -8.34 -5.15
C ALA A 147 6.62 -9.33 -5.93
N MET A 148 5.78 -10.10 -5.24
CA MET A 148 4.86 -11.06 -5.87
C MET A 148 3.87 -10.36 -6.80
N ARG A 149 3.18 -9.32 -6.32
CA ARG A 149 2.22 -8.56 -7.15
C ARG A 149 2.90 -7.95 -8.37
N ARG A 150 4.17 -7.52 -8.25
CA ARG A 150 4.89 -6.99 -9.40
C ARG A 150 5.32 -8.09 -10.36
N MET A 151 5.75 -9.23 -9.85
CA MET A 151 6.25 -10.34 -10.65
C MET A 151 5.16 -10.85 -11.61
N THR A 152 3.87 -10.82 -11.22
CA THR A 152 2.75 -11.23 -12.11
C THR A 152 2.59 -10.33 -13.33
N VAL A 153 3.03 -9.06 -13.27
CA VAL A 153 2.86 -8.09 -14.36
C VAL A 153 4.13 -7.87 -15.20
N VAL A 154 5.30 -8.28 -14.70
CA VAL A 154 6.58 -8.13 -15.43
C VAL A 154 7.10 -9.43 -16.02
N SER A 155 6.63 -10.57 -15.51
CA SER A 155 7.05 -11.89 -15.94
C SER A 155 6.70 -12.13 -17.42
N PRO A 156 7.59 -12.75 -18.21
CA PRO A 156 7.26 -13.22 -19.55
C PRO A 156 6.44 -14.51 -19.54
N TYR A 157 6.33 -15.21 -18.40
CA TYR A 157 5.59 -16.46 -18.30
C TYR A 157 4.08 -16.21 -18.30
N PRO A 158 3.33 -16.80 -19.25
CA PRO A 158 1.87 -16.61 -19.35
C PRO A 158 1.11 -17.32 -18.22
N HIS A 159 1.73 -18.33 -17.61
CA HIS A 159 1.17 -19.09 -16.49
C HIS A 159 2.19 -19.09 -15.36
N TRP A 160 1.74 -18.76 -14.16
CA TRP A 160 2.57 -18.88 -12.96
C TRP A 160 2.40 -20.28 -12.38
N HIS A 161 3.51 -21.01 -12.29
CA HIS A 161 3.56 -22.22 -11.47
C HIS A 161 3.82 -21.78 -10.03
N TYR A 162 2.74 -21.63 -9.26
CA TYR A 162 2.74 -21.27 -7.84
C TYR A 162 3.51 -22.28 -6.93
N PHE A 163 4.15 -23.30 -7.49
CA PHE A 163 4.54 -24.53 -6.77
C PHE A 163 6.02 -24.92 -6.81
N ASP A 164 6.93 -24.12 -7.36
CA ASP A 164 8.38 -24.38 -7.17
C ASP A 164 8.95 -23.74 -5.88
N ALA A 165 8.08 -23.28 -4.97
CA ALA A 165 8.46 -23.08 -3.58
C ALA A 165 8.64 -24.46 -2.91
N TYR A 166 9.71 -25.17 -3.27
CA TYR A 166 10.13 -26.34 -2.52
C TYR A 166 10.38 -25.91 -1.08
N GLY A 167 9.70 -26.56 -0.13
CA GLY A 167 10.00 -26.36 1.29
C GLY A 167 11.47 -26.67 1.57
N PRO A 168 12.08 -26.07 2.60
CA PRO A 168 13.44 -26.43 2.97
C PRO A 168 13.49 -27.94 3.29
N GLY A 169 14.32 -28.66 2.55
CA GLY A 169 14.64 -30.08 2.79
C GLY A 169 15.55 -30.27 3.99
#